data_AF-A0A1L5KSX8-F1
#
_entry.id   AF-A0A1L5KSX8-F1
#
_cell.length_a   1.000
_cell.length_b   1.000
_cell.length_c   1.000
_cell.angle_alpha   90.00
_cell.angle_beta   90.00
_cell.angle_gamma   90.00
#
_symmetry.space_group_name_H-M   'P 1'
#
loop_
_entity.id
_entity.type
_entity.pdbx_description
1 polymer ?
#
loop_
_entity_poly.entity_id
_entity_poly.type
_entity_poly.pdbx_seq_one_letter_code
_entity_poly.pdbx_strand_id
1 'polypeptide(L)'
;MNAVIVDFILVDGYQMGAAGAAIATVLAQAGAFIFSLIYLKYKGLGFKFNRQDISFNLPMIAKITKVGLPIGLQSALVGISFLLITVIVNGMGLVASASVGVVEKLIEFLMLPAIALGNAVATMTAQNFGAEQYSRAYKSMRYGIAFCLSISLIVTVVCQFDGSIFTRIFSSDQAVIKNA
;
A
#
# COMPACT_ATOMS: atom_id res chain seq x y z
N MET A 1 -1.79 8.85 10.88
CA MET A 1 -1.72 9.93 11.89
C MET A 1 -1.31 9.43 13.28
N ASN A 2 -1.81 8.28 13.77
CA ASN A 2 -1.43 7.77 15.11
C ASN A 2 0.03 7.31 15.26
N ALA A 3 0.65 6.74 14.23
CA ALA A 3 2.03 6.22 14.33
C ALA A 3 3.07 7.32 14.57
N VAL A 4 2.96 8.46 13.87
CA VAL A 4 3.96 9.55 13.92
C VAL A 4 4.08 10.16 15.32
N ILE A 5 2.97 10.35 16.04
CA ILE A 5 2.98 10.93 17.39
C ILE A 5 3.64 9.95 18.38
N VAL A 6 3.33 8.66 18.25
CA VAL A 6 3.88 7.61 19.12
C VAL A 6 5.37 7.37 18.78
N ASP A 7 5.76 7.49 17.51
CA ASP A 7 7.15 7.50 17.06
C ASP A 7 7.95 8.62 17.71
N PHE A 8 7.47 9.87 17.66
CA PHE A 8 8.18 11.00 18.27
C PHE A 8 8.40 10.80 19.77
N ILE A 9 7.43 10.23 20.49
CA ILE A 9 7.55 10.01 21.94
C ILE A 9 8.53 8.87 22.26
N LEU A 10 8.46 7.75 21.54
CA LEU A 10 9.29 6.56 21.83
C LEU A 10 10.70 6.63 21.25
N VAL A 11 10.86 7.20 20.05
CA VAL A 11 12.14 7.28 19.36
C VAL A 11 12.96 8.46 19.89
N ASP A 12 12.37 9.65 19.97
CA ASP A 12 13.07 10.88 20.38
C ASP A 12 13.08 11.04 21.91
N GLY A 13 11.99 10.67 22.59
CA GLY A 13 11.89 10.77 24.05
C GLY A 13 12.61 9.66 24.82
N TYR A 14 12.47 8.40 24.40
CA TYR A 14 13.04 7.23 25.10
C TYR A 14 14.30 6.66 24.42
N GLN A 15 14.79 7.25 23.32
CA GLN A 15 15.96 6.81 22.55
C GLN A 15 15.92 5.33 22.13
N MET A 16 14.74 4.75 21.94
CA MET A 16 14.60 3.33 21.58
C MET A 16 14.92 3.03 20.11
N GLY A 17 15.31 4.04 19.32
CA GLY A 17 15.72 3.88 17.93
C GLY A 17 14.72 3.07 17.10
N ALA A 18 15.22 2.07 16.36
CA ALA A 18 14.40 1.19 15.52
C ALA A 18 13.37 0.36 16.31
N ALA A 19 13.67 -0.02 17.55
CA ALA A 19 12.73 -0.76 18.40
C ALA A 19 11.53 0.11 18.81
N GLY A 20 11.76 1.41 19.07
CA GLY A 20 10.70 2.39 19.32
C GLY A 20 9.75 2.52 18.13
N ALA A 21 10.30 2.56 16.91
CA ALA A 21 9.51 2.66 15.68
C ALA A 21 8.65 1.41 15.41
N ALA A 22 9.17 0.23 15.70
CA ALA A 22 8.42 -1.02 15.60
C ALA A 22 7.23 -1.02 16.60
N ILE A 23 7.46 -0.63 17.85
CA ILE A 23 6.42 -0.56 18.89
C ILE A 23 5.34 0.46 18.52
N ALA A 24 5.74 1.65 18.05
CA ALA A 24 4.81 2.69 17.62
C ALA A 24 3.88 2.20 16.49
N THR A 25 4.44 1.46 15.54
CA THR A 25 3.67 0.87 14.43
C THR A 25 2.66 -0.17 14.92
N VAL A 26 3.07 -1.07 15.82
CA VAL A 26 2.17 -2.09 16.40
C VAL A 26 1.05 -1.44 17.19
N LEU A 27 1.34 -0.43 18.02
CA LEU A 27 0.34 0.29 18.80
C LEU A 27 -0.65 1.05 17.91
N ALA A 28 -0.17 1.67 16.83
CA ALA A 28 -1.04 2.35 15.88
C ALA A 28 -2.01 1.37 15.18
N GLN A 29 -1.53 0.19 14.78
CA GLN A 29 -2.37 -0.86 14.20
C GLN A 29 -3.37 -1.43 15.21
N ALA A 30 -2.94 -1.69 16.45
CA ALA A 30 -3.82 -2.15 17.53
C ALA A 30 -4.92 -1.13 17.83
N GLY A 31 -4.57 0.16 17.91
CA GLY A 31 -5.53 1.25 18.10
C GLY A 31 -6.54 1.34 16.95
N ALA A 32 -6.09 1.23 15.69
CA ALA A 32 -6.97 1.22 14.53
C ALA A 32 -7.92 0.01 14.53
N PHE A 33 -7.43 -1.17 14.92
CA PHE A 33 -8.24 -2.37 15.05
C PHE A 33 -9.33 -2.22 16.12
N ILE A 34 -8.97 -1.74 17.32
CA ILE A 34 -9.93 -1.48 18.40
C ILE A 34 -10.96 -0.45 17.96
N PHE A 35 -10.53 0.66 17.37
CA PHE A 35 -11.44 1.69 16.86
C PHE A 35 -12.41 1.13 15.81
N SER A 36 -11.92 0.30 14.88
CA SER A 36 -12.75 -0.35 13.87
C SER A 36 -13.78 -1.28 14.49
N LEU A 37 -13.42 -2.06 15.53
CA LEU A 37 -14.37 -2.92 16.25
C LEU A 37 -15.44 -2.11 17.00
N ILE A 38 -15.03 -1.04 17.67
CA ILE A 38 -15.95 -0.13 18.37
C ILE A 38 -16.92 0.49 17.35
N TYR A 39 -16.40 1.03 16.24
CA TYR A 39 -17.19 1.60 15.17
C TYR A 39 -18.18 0.59 14.59
N LEU A 40 -17.74 -0.66 14.38
CA LEU A 40 -18.59 -1.74 13.89
C LEU A 40 -19.72 -2.09 14.86
N LYS A 41 -19.43 -2.09 16.17
CA LYS A 41 -20.43 -2.33 17.21
C LYS A 41 -21.48 -1.22 17.27
N TYR A 42 -21.08 0.04 17.10
CA TYR A 42 -22.01 1.19 17.15
C TYR A 42 -22.85 1.34 15.88
N LYS A 43 -22.24 1.19 14.69
CA LYS A 43 -22.97 1.38 13.42
C LYS A 43 -23.71 0.11 12.97
N GLY A 44 -23.30 -1.05 13.49
CA GLY A 44 -23.72 -2.35 12.98
C GLY A 44 -23.05 -2.68 11.65
N LEU A 45 -23.05 -3.96 11.31
CA LEU A 45 -22.76 -4.39 9.94
C LEU A 45 -23.99 -4.03 9.09
N GLY A 46 -23.78 -3.51 7.88
CA GLY A 46 -24.88 -3.21 6.93
C GLY A 46 -25.66 -4.45 6.45
N PHE A 47 -25.45 -5.59 7.10
CA PHE A 47 -26.05 -6.89 6.90
C PHE A 47 -26.18 -7.60 8.25
N LYS A 48 -27.12 -8.53 8.38
CA LYS A 48 -27.29 -9.33 9.61
C LYS A 48 -26.04 -10.18 9.82
N PHE A 49 -25.35 -10.00 10.94
CA PHE A 49 -24.17 -10.77 11.31
C PHE A 49 -24.38 -11.33 12.71
N ASN A 50 -24.49 -12.66 12.80
CA ASN A 50 -24.64 -13.40 14.02
C ASN A 50 -23.37 -14.19 14.32
N ARG A 51 -23.14 -14.50 15.61
CA ARG A 51 -22.05 -15.39 16.02
C ARG A 51 -22.11 -16.77 15.36
N GLN A 52 -23.30 -17.19 14.93
CA GLN A 52 -23.53 -18.45 14.23
C GLN A 52 -23.01 -18.44 12.78
N ASP A 53 -22.78 -17.26 12.20
CA ASP A 53 -22.21 -17.12 10.84
C ASP A 53 -20.69 -17.39 10.83
N ILE A 54 -20.06 -17.39 12.01
CA ILE A 54 -18.66 -17.77 12.20
C ILE A 54 -18.59 -19.30 12.17
N SER A 55 -18.43 -19.86 10.97
CA SER A 55 -18.30 -21.30 10.76
C SER A 55 -17.03 -21.62 9.98
N PHE A 56 -16.42 -22.77 10.29
CA PHE A 56 -15.22 -23.26 9.63
C PHE A 56 -15.60 -23.93 8.30
N ASN A 57 -15.83 -23.14 7.27
CA ASN A 57 -16.25 -23.62 5.96
C ASN A 57 -15.04 -23.87 5.04
N LEU A 58 -14.51 -25.10 5.03
CA LEU A 58 -13.38 -25.49 4.18
C LEU A 58 -13.55 -25.13 2.69
N PRO A 59 -14.70 -25.41 2.05
CA PRO A 59 -14.93 -24.99 0.66
C PRO A 59 -14.75 -23.48 0.43
N MET A 60 -15.23 -22.65 1.37
CA MET A 60 -15.11 -21.19 1.26
C MET A 60 -13.67 -20.73 1.51
N ILE A 61 -12.98 -21.31 2.50
CA ILE A 61 -11.56 -21.05 2.76
C ILE A 61 -10.73 -21.39 1.50
N ALA A 62 -10.95 -22.55 0.89
CA ALA A 62 -10.26 -22.95 -0.33
C ALA A 62 -10.49 -21.96 -1.49
N LYS A 63 -11.70 -21.43 -1.62
CA LYS A 63 -12.03 -20.41 -2.64
C LYS A 63 -11.30 -19.10 -2.39
N ILE A 64 -11.25 -18.64 -1.15
CA ILE A 64 -10.51 -17.42 -0.75
C ILE A 64 -9.01 -17.62 -0.99
N THR A 65 -8.44 -18.74 -0.54
CA THR A 65 -7.03 -19.06 -0.73
C THR A 65 -6.66 -19.18 -2.21
N LYS A 66 -7.52 -19.76 -3.06
CA LYS A 66 -7.27 -19.85 -4.50
C LYS A 66 -7.13 -18.48 -5.19
N VAL A 67 -7.82 -17.45 -4.67
CA VAL A 67 -7.71 -16.08 -5.17
C VAL A 67 -6.58 -15.32 -4.48
N GLY A 68 -6.40 -15.50 -3.17
CA GLY A 68 -5.40 -14.79 -2.38
C GLY A 68 -3.97 -15.28 -2.63
N LEU A 69 -3.76 -16.58 -2.87
CA LEU A 69 -2.45 -17.17 -3.11
C LEU A 69 -1.70 -16.53 -4.31
N PRO A 70 -2.29 -16.40 -5.52
CA PRO A 70 -1.60 -15.76 -6.63
C PRO A 70 -1.32 -14.26 -6.37
N ILE A 71 -2.20 -13.55 -5.66
CA ILE A 71 -1.99 -12.15 -5.30
C ILE A 71 -0.83 -12.02 -4.31
N GLY A 72 -0.80 -12.87 -3.28
CA GLY A 72 0.29 -12.90 -2.30
C GLY A 72 1.62 -13.28 -2.93
N LEU A 73 1.62 -14.24 -3.86
CA LEU A 73 2.82 -14.63 -4.61
C LEU A 73 3.33 -13.49 -5.50
N GLN A 74 2.43 -12.78 -6.19
CA GLN A 74 2.81 -11.60 -6.97
C GLN A 74 3.51 -10.56 -6.09
N SER A 75 2.92 -10.20 -4.95
CA SER A 75 3.52 -9.22 -4.04
C SER A 75 4.86 -9.69 -3.48
N ALA A 76 4.98 -10.98 -3.14
CA ALA A 76 6.25 -11.56 -2.69
C ALA A 76 7.33 -11.48 -3.78
N LEU A 77 7.00 -11.81 -5.03
CA LEU A 77 7.93 -11.73 -6.15
C LEU A 77 8.38 -10.29 -6.43
N VAL A 78 7.48 -9.31 -6.33
CA VAL A 78 7.83 -7.89 -6.44
C VAL A 78 8.80 -7.48 -5.34
N GLY A 79 8.51 -7.84 -4.08
CA GLY A 79 9.41 -7.56 -2.96
C GLY A 79 10.79 -8.21 -3.10
N ILE A 80 10.84 -9.46 -3.55
CA ILE A 80 12.11 -10.16 -3.83
C ILE A 80 12.87 -9.46 -4.97
N SER A 81 12.18 -8.98 -6.00
CA SER A 81 12.81 -8.27 -7.11
C SER A 81 13.48 -6.98 -6.65
N PHE A 82 12.80 -6.18 -5.82
CA PHE A 82 13.40 -4.98 -5.22
C PHE A 82 14.58 -5.31 -4.31
N LEU A 83 14.45 -6.34 -3.46
CA LEU A 83 15.55 -6.79 -2.60
C LEU A 83 16.79 -7.15 -3.42
N LEU A 84 16.62 -7.92 -4.50
CA LEU A 84 17.73 -8.29 -5.39
C LEU A 84 18.36 -7.06 -6.06
N ILE A 85 17.56 -6.12 -6.55
CA ILE A 85 18.06 -4.84 -7.10
C ILE A 85 18.90 -4.12 -6.06
N THR A 86 18.38 -3.99 -4.83
CA THR A 86 19.06 -3.31 -3.73
C THR A 86 20.39 -4.00 -3.37
N VAL A 87 20.45 -5.33 -3.33
CA VAL A 87 21.70 -6.08 -3.09
C VAL A 87 22.73 -5.84 -4.19
N ILE A 88 22.32 -5.87 -5.45
CA ILE A 88 23.22 -5.64 -6.60
C ILE A 88 23.80 -4.23 -6.53
N VAL A 89 22.94 -3.22 -6.33
CA VAL A 89 23.37 -1.81 -6.33
C VAL A 89 24.20 -1.46 -5.10
N ASN A 90 23.96 -2.10 -3.95
CA ASN A 90 24.82 -1.96 -2.77
C ASN A 90 26.28 -2.37 -3.06
N GLY A 91 26.51 -3.27 -4.01
CA GLY A 91 27.85 -3.65 -4.48
C GLY A 91 28.52 -2.62 -5.40
N MET A 92 27.79 -1.61 -5.90
CA MET A 92 28.26 -0.64 -6.90
C MET A 92 28.79 0.67 -6.30
N GLY A 93 28.75 0.82 -4.97
CA GLY A 93 29.28 1.97 -4.24
C GLY A 93 28.22 2.80 -3.50
N LEU A 94 28.70 3.68 -2.60
CA LEU A 94 27.85 4.38 -1.62
C LEU A 94 26.77 5.26 -2.25
N VAL A 95 27.10 5.96 -3.34
CA VAL A 95 26.17 6.88 -4.03
C VAL A 95 25.05 6.13 -4.75
N ALA A 96 25.36 4.99 -5.37
CA ALA A 96 24.38 4.16 -6.06
C ALA A 96 23.40 3.54 -5.05
N SER A 97 23.92 3.03 -3.92
CA SER A 97 23.11 2.51 -2.81
C SER A 97 22.15 3.55 -2.22
N ALA A 98 22.64 4.77 -1.96
CA ALA A 98 21.81 5.86 -1.47
C ALA A 98 20.70 6.26 -2.47
N SER A 99 20.99 6.15 -3.77
CA SER A 99 20.02 6.47 -4.83
C SER A 99 18.87 5.48 -4.89
N VAL A 100 19.12 4.18 -4.69
CA VAL A 100 18.05 3.16 -4.65
C VAL A 100 17.04 3.43 -3.54
N GLY A 101 17.50 3.81 -2.34
CA GLY A 101 16.58 4.11 -1.24
C GLY A 101 15.69 5.33 -1.51
N VAL A 102 16.15 6.30 -2.30
CA VAL A 102 15.34 7.45 -2.74
C VAL A 102 14.36 7.02 -3.83
N VAL A 103 14.82 6.21 -4.80
CA VAL A 103 13.99 5.68 -5.89
C VAL A 103 12.89 4.76 -5.36
N GLU A 104 13.17 3.90 -4.38
CA GLU A 104 12.15 3.04 -3.75
C GLU A 104 11.02 3.89 -3.13
N LYS A 105 11.36 4.91 -2.34
CA LYS A 105 10.36 5.83 -1.76
C LYS A 105 9.56 6.57 -2.82
N LEU A 106 10.23 6.97 -3.92
CA LEU A 106 9.58 7.59 -5.06
C LEU A 106 8.56 6.67 -5.70
N ILE A 107 8.94 5.42 -5.97
CA ILE A 107 8.09 4.40 -6.58
C ILE A 107 6.88 4.14 -5.68
N GLU A 108 7.09 3.95 -4.37
CA GLU A 108 6.01 3.77 -3.41
C GLU A 108 5.03 4.95 -3.46
N PHE A 109 5.54 6.18 -3.39
CA PHE A 109 4.73 7.40 -3.45
C PHE A 109 3.90 7.50 -4.74
N LEU A 110 4.52 7.23 -5.89
CA LEU A 110 3.84 7.26 -7.19
C LEU A 110 2.81 6.12 -7.34
N MET A 111 3.01 4.99 -6.66
CA MET A 111 2.07 3.87 -6.65
C MET A 111 0.90 4.06 -5.69
N LEU A 112 1.00 4.91 -4.66
CA LEU A 112 -0.07 5.13 -3.67
C LEU A 112 -1.45 5.41 -4.29
N PRO A 113 -1.61 6.32 -5.28
CA PRO A 113 -2.92 6.58 -5.87
C PRO A 113 -3.49 5.36 -6.60
N ALA A 114 -2.64 4.61 -7.30
CA ALA A 114 -3.04 3.42 -8.04
C ALA A 114 -3.48 2.30 -7.09
N ILE A 115 -2.74 2.08 -5.99
CA ILE A 115 -3.10 1.10 -4.96
C ILE A 115 -4.43 1.49 -4.28
N ALA A 116 -4.58 2.76 -3.89
CA ALA A 116 -5.80 3.25 -3.24
C ALA A 116 -7.03 3.08 -4.15
N LEU A 117 -6.91 3.45 -5.42
CA LEU A 117 -7.99 3.29 -6.38
C LEU A 117 -8.28 1.82 -6.67
N GLY A 118 -7.24 0.98 -6.80
CA GLY A 118 -7.37 -0.46 -6.98
C GLY A 118 -8.18 -1.10 -5.86
N ASN A 119 -7.88 -0.76 -4.61
CA ASN A 119 -8.63 -1.22 -3.43
C ASN A 119 -10.09 -0.74 -3.45
N ALA A 120 -10.33 0.53 -3.82
CA ALA A 120 -11.68 1.08 -3.92
C ALA A 120 -12.50 0.37 -5.01
N VAL A 121 -11.93 0.20 -6.20
CA VAL A 121 -12.57 -0.48 -7.35
C VAL A 121 -12.83 -1.94 -7.03
N ALA A 122 -11.88 -2.65 -6.41
CA ALA A 122 -12.08 -4.03 -5.97
C ALA A 122 -13.25 -4.16 -4.98
N THR A 123 -13.31 -3.26 -3.99
CA THR A 123 -14.41 -3.21 -3.01
C THR A 123 -15.76 -2.94 -3.68
N MET A 124 -15.84 -1.91 -4.52
CA MET A 124 -17.07 -1.57 -5.24
C MET A 124 -17.51 -2.69 -6.19
N THR A 125 -16.56 -3.33 -6.87
CA THR A 125 -16.84 -4.44 -7.79
C THR A 125 -17.39 -5.64 -7.01
N ALA A 126 -16.76 -6.01 -5.89
CA ALA A 126 -17.22 -7.10 -5.03
C ALA A 126 -18.64 -6.84 -4.48
N GLN A 127 -18.91 -5.62 -4.00
CA GLN A 127 -20.23 -5.23 -3.50
C GLN A 127 -21.31 -5.27 -4.60
N ASN A 128 -21.01 -4.73 -5.79
CA ASN A 128 -21.95 -4.73 -6.91
C ASN A 128 -22.19 -6.15 -7.46
N PHE A 129 -21.16 -6.99 -7.52
CA PHE A 129 -21.31 -8.41 -7.90
C PHE A 129 -22.18 -9.17 -6.90
N GLY A 130 -21.96 -8.96 -5.59
CA GLY A 130 -22.77 -9.58 -4.54
C GLY A 130 -24.23 -9.13 -4.54
N ALA A 131 -24.53 -7.95 -5.07
CA ALA A 131 -25.89 -7.43 -5.25
C ALA A 131 -26.50 -7.72 -6.64
N GLU A 132 -25.86 -8.57 -7.46
CA GLU A 132 -26.24 -8.89 -8.85
C GLU A 132 -26.29 -7.67 -9.81
N GLN A 133 -25.65 -6.56 -9.42
CA GLN A 133 -25.58 -5.32 -10.19
C GLN A 133 -24.37 -5.32 -11.13
N TYR A 134 -24.25 -6.32 -11.99
CA TYR A 134 -23.07 -6.53 -12.86
C TYR A 134 -22.73 -5.31 -13.73
N SER A 135 -23.73 -4.61 -14.27
CA SER A 135 -23.51 -3.40 -15.07
C SER A 135 -22.75 -2.31 -14.28
N ARG A 136 -23.07 -2.13 -12.99
CA ARG A 136 -22.37 -1.17 -12.11
C ARG A 136 -20.98 -1.66 -11.73
N ALA A 137 -20.79 -2.96 -11.57
CA ALA A 137 -19.48 -3.55 -11.36
C ALA A 137 -18.53 -3.25 -12.54
N TYR A 138 -18.96 -3.51 -13.78
CA TYR A 138 -18.16 -3.21 -14.96
C TYR A 138 -17.90 -1.72 -15.16
N LYS A 139 -18.86 -0.85 -14.84
CA LYS A 139 -18.66 0.61 -14.87
C LYS A 139 -17.59 1.05 -13.87
N SER A 140 -17.66 0.56 -12.63
CA SER A 140 -16.65 0.84 -11.59
C SER A 140 -15.24 0.46 -12.06
N MET A 141 -15.10 -0.72 -12.66
CA MET A 141 -13.82 -1.17 -13.22
C MET A 141 -13.32 -0.27 -14.36
N ARG A 142 -14.19 0.10 -15.31
CA ARG A 142 -13.82 0.98 -16.44
C ARG A 142 -13.39 2.36 -15.98
N TYR A 143 -14.12 2.97 -15.05
CA TYR A 143 -13.74 4.28 -14.50
C TYR A 143 -12.44 4.20 -13.71
N GLY A 144 -12.24 3.12 -12.95
CA GLY A 144 -10.97 2.85 -12.26
C GLY A 144 -9.79 2.79 -13.22
N ILE A 145 -9.90 1.99 -14.28
CA ILE A 145 -8.86 1.86 -15.30
C ILE A 145 -8.60 3.20 -16.00
N ALA A 146 -9.65 3.90 -16.43
CA ALA A 146 -9.51 5.19 -17.10
C ALA A 146 -8.82 6.23 -16.22
N PHE A 147 -9.16 6.29 -14.93
CA PHE A 147 -8.54 7.20 -13.98
C PHE A 147 -7.08 6.84 -13.68
N CYS A 148 -6.78 5.56 -13.44
CA CYS A 148 -5.39 5.09 -13.31
C CYS A 148 -4.55 5.43 -14.54
N LEU A 149 -5.05 5.13 -15.75
CA LEU A 149 -4.34 5.45 -17.00
C LEU A 149 -4.13 6.95 -17.15
N SER A 150 -5.12 7.77 -16.80
CA SER A 150 -5.01 9.23 -16.88
C SER A 150 -3.92 9.75 -15.94
N ILE A 151 -3.90 9.29 -14.68
CA ILE A 151 -2.86 9.68 -13.72
C ILE A 151 -1.49 9.19 -14.17
N SER A 152 -1.38 7.92 -14.56
CA SER A 152 -0.12 7.35 -15.04
C SER A 152 0.41 8.14 -16.24
N LEU A 153 -0.45 8.50 -17.20
CA LEU A 153 -0.05 9.31 -18.35
C LEU A 153 0.46 10.69 -17.92
N ILE A 154 -0.25 11.37 -17.00
CA ILE A 154 0.19 12.67 -16.46
C ILE A 154 1.57 12.54 -15.80
N VAL A 155 1.75 11.55 -14.93
CA VAL A 155 3.04 11.32 -14.25
C VAL A 155 4.15 11.04 -15.27
N THR A 156 3.91 10.16 -16.25
CA THR A 156 4.89 9.85 -17.30
C THR A 156 5.27 11.08 -18.11
N VAL A 157 4.29 11.91 -18.50
CA VAL A 157 4.55 13.15 -19.26
C VAL A 157 5.37 14.13 -18.41
N VAL A 158 5.03 14.32 -17.14
CA VAL A 158 5.78 15.21 -16.24
C VAL A 158 7.22 14.72 -16.06
N CYS A 159 7.43 13.42 -15.85
CA CYS A 159 8.76 12.83 -15.73
C CYS A 159 9.60 12.95 -17.02
N GLN A 160 8.97 12.97 -18.20
CA GLN A 160 9.68 13.17 -19.48
C GLN A 160 10.23 14.59 -19.64
N PHE A 161 9.56 15.60 -19.08
CA PHE A 161 10.04 16.98 -19.14
C PHE A 161 11.11 17.26 -18.08
N ASP A 162 10.94 16.73 -16.88
CA ASP A 162 11.94 16.83 -15.81
C ASP A 162 11.83 15.61 -14.88
N GLY A 163 12.66 14.60 -15.14
CA GLY A 163 12.76 13.40 -14.31
C GLY A 163 13.23 13.68 -12.88
N SER A 164 13.74 14.90 -12.62
CA SER A 164 14.19 15.31 -11.29
C SER A 164 13.09 15.95 -10.42
N ILE A 165 11.90 16.26 -10.98
CA ILE A 165 10.81 16.92 -10.23
C ILE A 165 10.42 16.11 -8.99
N PHE A 166 10.18 14.82 -9.16
CA PHE A 166 9.72 13.98 -8.06
C PHE A 166 10.87 13.54 -7.15
N THR A 167 12.06 13.29 -7.69
CA THR A 167 13.24 12.90 -6.87
C THR A 167 13.69 14.03 -5.96
N ARG A 168 13.54 15.30 -6.36
CA ARG A 168 13.80 16.49 -5.51
C ARG A 168 12.91 16.59 -4.26
N ILE A 169 11.74 15.95 -4.26
CA ILE A 169 10.86 15.91 -3.08
C ILE A 169 11.46 15.01 -1.99
N PHE A 170 12.23 13.98 -2.40
CA PHE A 170 12.75 12.95 -1.51
C PHE A 170 14.27 13.02 -1.27
N SER A 171 15.01 13.80 -2.06
CA SER A 171 16.44 14.03 -1.87
C SER A 171 16.86 15.42 -2.36
N SER A 172 17.72 16.09 -1.59
CA SER A 172 18.31 17.39 -1.94
C SER A 172 19.74 17.27 -2.50
N ASP A 173 20.30 16.05 -2.55
CA ASP A 173 21.67 15.82 -2.99
C ASP A 173 21.74 15.67 -4.52
N GLN A 174 22.45 16.59 -5.19
CA GLN A 174 22.60 16.59 -6.65
C GLN A 174 23.30 15.33 -7.19
N ALA A 175 24.15 14.66 -6.41
CA ALA A 175 24.79 13.42 -6.83
C ALA A 175 23.81 12.24 -6.83
N VAL A 176 22.82 12.27 -5.94
CA VAL A 176 21.74 11.27 -5.88
C VAL A 176 20.69 11.57 -6.96
N ILE A 177 20.35 12.84 -7.19
CA ILE A 177 19.38 13.23 -8.22
C ILE A 177 19.90 12.95 -9.65
N LYS A 178 21.22 13.05 -9.88
CA LYS A 178 21.81 12.75 -11.20
C LYS A 178 21.98 11.26 -11.50
N ASN A 179 22.02 10.41 -10.47
CA ASN A 179 22.25 8.97 -10.59
C ASN A 179 21.00 8.12 -10.23
N ALA A 180 19.89 8.76 -9.83
CA ALA A 180 18.57 8.17 -9.65
C ALA A 180 17.78 8.16 -10.95
#